data_AF-A0A833YPQ7-F1
#
_entry.id   AF-A0A833YPQ7-F1
#
_cell.length_a   1.000
_cell.length_b   1.000
_cell.length_c   1.000
_cell.angle_alpha   90.00
_cell.angle_beta   90.00
_cell.angle_gamma   90.00
#
_symmetry.space_group_name_H-M   'P 1'
#
loop_
_entity.id
_entity.type
_entity.pdbx_description
1 polymer ?
#
loop_
_entity_poly.entity_id
_entity_poly.type
_entity_poly.pdbx_seq_one_letter_code
_entity_poly.pdbx_strand_id
1 'polypeptide(L)'
;MLVVEVANGCSLVWGAEAVQALRERLGVGGRTVGALPRGPRQNSRLGLPLLLMPEEARLLAEIGAVTLVSAPRPDPRELSLAVASYKHHQEQGFQEQSALAAEARETRRQELLGKIAEGQAAKKQKLQQDSVTSESQEASGNQAAGENGASASQASGEQEEAASHG
;
A
#
# COMPACT_ATOMS: atom_id res chain seq x y z
N MET A 1 38.27 -5.89 14.83
CA MET A 1 37.69 -7.25 14.79
C MET A 1 36.20 -7.08 14.62
N LEU A 2 35.61 -7.66 13.55
CA LEU A 2 34.20 -7.44 13.22
C LEU A 2 33.31 -8.42 13.97
N VAL A 3 32.21 -7.94 14.54
CA VAL A 3 31.26 -8.78 15.28
C VAL A 3 30.13 -9.22 14.36
N VAL A 4 29.87 -10.52 14.34
CA VAL A 4 28.76 -11.15 13.60
C VAL A 4 27.90 -11.86 14.62
N GLU A 5 26.63 -11.49 14.69
CA GLU A 5 25.67 -12.14 15.58
C GLU A 5 25.13 -13.42 14.94
N VAL A 6 25.10 -14.52 15.68
CA VAL A 6 24.49 -15.78 15.24
C VAL A 6 23.19 -15.99 15.99
N ALA A 7 22.07 -15.82 15.28
CA ALA A 7 20.73 -15.99 15.80
C ALA A 7 19.95 -16.97 14.93
N ASN A 8 19.38 -18.03 15.52
CA ASN A 8 18.57 -19.04 14.82
C ASN A 8 19.25 -19.67 13.58
N GLY A 9 20.58 -19.82 13.62
CA GLY A 9 21.36 -20.35 12.48
C GLY A 9 21.68 -19.33 11.38
N CYS A 10 21.27 -18.07 11.55
CA CYS A 10 21.59 -16.97 10.67
C CYS A 10 22.75 -16.14 11.23
N SER A 11 23.74 -15.84 10.39
CA SER A 11 24.86 -14.95 10.71
C SER A 11 24.55 -13.53 10.25
N LEU A 12 24.36 -12.61 11.18
CA LEU A 12 23.84 -11.26 10.95
C LEU A 12 24.87 -10.20 11.35
N VAL A 13 25.00 -9.16 10.54
CA VAL A 13 25.83 -8.00 10.82
C VAL A 13 24.95 -6.76 10.86
N TRP A 14 24.85 -6.16 12.03
CA TRP A 14 23.96 -5.01 12.29
C TRP A 14 24.64 -3.66 12.07
N GLY A 15 25.96 -3.58 12.17
CA GLY A 15 26.71 -2.32 12.04
C GLY A 15 26.98 -1.95 10.59
N ALA A 16 26.62 -0.72 10.20
CA ALA A 16 26.89 -0.18 8.86
C ALA A 16 28.39 -0.18 8.53
N GLU A 17 29.24 0.25 9.48
CA GLU A 17 30.69 0.26 9.34
C GLU A 17 31.27 -1.15 9.17
N ALA A 18 30.73 -2.12 9.92
CA ALA A 18 31.14 -3.51 9.81
C ALA A 18 30.78 -4.10 8.44
N VAL A 19 29.60 -3.77 7.91
CA VAL A 19 29.17 -4.15 6.56
C VAL A 19 30.03 -3.49 5.50
N GLN A 20 30.37 -2.21 5.66
CA GLN A 20 31.27 -1.52 4.75
C GLN A 20 32.66 -2.16 4.73
N ALA A 21 33.23 -2.46 5.90
CA ALA A 21 34.50 -3.14 6.01
C ALA A 21 34.48 -4.54 5.37
N LEU A 22 33.40 -5.30 5.54
CA LEU A 22 33.23 -6.60 4.87
C LEU A 22 33.24 -6.47 3.35
N ARG A 23 32.54 -5.48 2.80
CA ARG A 23 32.46 -5.27 1.34
C ARG A 23 33.75 -4.74 0.74
N GLU A 24 34.32 -3.71 1.35
CA GLU A 24 35.47 -3.01 0.79
C GLU A 24 36.80 -3.73 1.04
N ARG A 25 36.97 -4.32 2.22
CA ARG A 25 38.26 -4.93 2.61
C ARG A 25 38.31 -6.43 2.38
N LEU A 26 37.17 -7.11 2.51
CA LEU A 26 37.09 -8.58 2.48
C LEU A 26 36.32 -9.10 1.26
N GLY A 27 35.73 -8.22 0.45
CA GLY A 27 34.99 -8.59 -0.76
C GLY A 27 33.70 -9.36 -0.49
N VAL A 28 33.19 -9.33 0.75
CA VAL A 28 32.01 -10.09 1.15
C VAL A 28 30.76 -9.25 0.91
N GLY A 29 29.95 -9.70 -0.06
CA GLY A 29 28.73 -9.01 -0.45
C GLY A 29 27.58 -9.19 0.55
N GLY A 30 27.41 -10.43 1.02
CA GLY A 30 26.26 -10.89 1.81
C GLY A 30 24.90 -10.58 1.17
N ARG A 31 23.82 -10.89 1.89
CA ARG A 31 22.44 -10.51 1.53
C ARG A 31 21.90 -9.51 2.54
N THR A 32 21.51 -8.32 2.10
CA THR A 32 20.85 -7.33 2.95
C THR A 32 19.40 -7.73 3.25
N VAL A 33 19.03 -7.73 4.54
CA VAL A 33 17.69 -8.11 5.05
C VAL A 33 17.09 -6.91 5.78
N GLY A 34 15.78 -6.89 6.02
CA GLY A 34 15.13 -5.90 6.89
C GLY A 34 14.62 -4.63 6.21
N ALA A 35 14.79 -4.47 4.90
CA ALA A 35 14.18 -3.38 4.15
C ALA A 35 12.81 -3.78 3.60
N LEU A 36 11.77 -3.04 3.97
CA LEU A 36 10.49 -3.03 3.25
C LEU A 36 10.75 -2.39 1.88
N PRO A 37 10.44 -3.07 0.76
CA PRO A 37 10.66 -2.49 -0.56
C PRO A 37 9.71 -1.29 -0.74
N ARG A 38 10.24 -0.06 -0.63
CA ARG A 38 9.49 1.16 -1.01
C ARG A 38 9.72 1.54 -2.47
N GLY A 39 10.53 0.77 -3.19
CA GLY A 39 10.80 0.92 -4.61
C GLY A 39 11.62 -0.25 -5.16
N PRO A 40 11.79 -0.33 -6.49
CA PRO A 40 12.55 -1.40 -7.13
C PRO A 40 14.01 -1.39 -6.63
N ARG A 41 14.56 -2.57 -6.31
CA ARG A 41 15.98 -2.79 -5.96
C ARG A 41 16.50 -2.11 -4.68
N GLN A 42 15.65 -1.50 -3.86
CA GLN A 42 16.05 -0.87 -2.60
C GLN A 42 16.69 -1.87 -1.63
N ASN A 43 16.12 -3.08 -1.56
CA ASN A 43 16.59 -4.16 -0.69
C ASN A 43 17.97 -4.67 -1.07
N SER A 44 18.44 -4.40 -2.30
CA SER A 44 19.76 -4.82 -2.78
C SER A 44 20.89 -3.86 -2.38
N ARG A 45 20.57 -2.64 -1.93
CA ARG A 45 21.57 -1.60 -1.64
C ARG A 45 21.51 -1.01 -0.24
N LEU A 46 20.33 -1.00 0.42
CA LEU A 46 20.12 -0.23 1.65
C LEU A 46 19.29 -1.02 2.68
N GLY A 47 19.83 -2.15 3.17
CA GLY A 47 19.20 -2.92 4.23
C GLY A 47 20.23 -3.40 5.24
N LEU A 48 19.98 -3.12 6.52
CA LEU A 48 20.61 -3.81 7.65
C LEU A 48 19.52 -4.65 8.32
N PRO A 49 19.86 -5.84 8.85
CA PRO A 49 21.20 -6.42 8.93
C PRO A 49 21.69 -7.03 7.60
N LEU A 50 23.01 -7.18 7.45
CA LEU A 50 23.60 -8.02 6.42
C LEU A 50 23.62 -9.48 6.88
N LEU A 51 22.92 -10.33 6.16
CA LEU A 51 22.94 -11.78 6.34
C LEU A 51 24.10 -12.38 5.54
N LEU A 52 24.99 -13.07 6.24
CA LEU A 52 26.07 -13.86 5.65
C LEU A 52 25.57 -15.28 5.38
N MET A 53 26.03 -15.86 4.28
CA MET A 53 25.90 -17.29 4.04
C MET A 53 26.70 -18.07 5.10
N PRO A 54 26.30 -19.31 5.46
CA PRO A 54 27.05 -20.13 6.41
C PRO A 54 28.53 -20.30 6.01
N GLU A 55 28.81 -20.43 4.71
CA GLU A 55 30.14 -20.58 4.16
C GLU A 55 30.96 -19.29 4.32
N GLU A 56 30.36 -18.13 4.05
CA GLU A 56 31.00 -16.82 4.24
C GLU A 56 31.33 -16.60 5.72
N ALA A 57 30.36 -16.83 6.61
CA ALA A 57 30.52 -16.64 8.04
C ALA A 57 31.60 -17.59 8.62
N ARG A 58 31.61 -18.84 8.18
CA ARG A 58 32.62 -19.83 8.57
C ARG A 58 34.00 -19.44 8.08
N LEU A 59 34.15 -19.12 6.79
CA LEU A 59 35.43 -18.72 6.22
C LEU A 59 35.99 -17.47 6.93
N LEU A 60 35.15 -16.46 7.13
CA LEU A 60 35.53 -15.23 7.83
C LEU A 60 35.99 -15.48 9.27
N ALA A 61 35.38 -16.45 9.96
CA ALA A 61 35.78 -16.84 11.30
C ALA A 61 37.10 -17.63 11.28
N GLU A 62 37.28 -18.55 10.32
CA GLU A 62 38.49 -19.35 10.15
C GLU A 62 39.73 -18.46 9.86
N ILE A 63 39.58 -17.40 9.07
CA ILE A 63 40.67 -16.44 8.80
C ILE A 63 40.85 -15.40 9.93
N GLY A 64 40.03 -15.44 10.97
CA GLY A 64 40.08 -14.51 12.11
C GLY A 64 39.59 -13.09 11.80
N ALA A 65 38.88 -12.87 10.68
CA ALA A 65 38.37 -11.56 10.30
C ALA A 65 37.13 -11.14 11.12
N VAL A 66 36.32 -12.12 11.52
CA VAL A 66 35.09 -11.91 12.31
C VAL A 66 35.05 -12.77 13.57
N THR A 67 34.29 -12.31 14.55
CA THR A 67 33.91 -13.08 15.74
C THR A 67 32.43 -13.39 15.68
N LEU A 68 32.09 -14.68 15.72
CA LEU A 68 30.73 -15.15 15.83
C LEU A 68 30.29 -15.06 17.30
N VAL A 69 29.28 -14.24 17.57
CA VAL A 69 28.71 -14.05 18.91
C VAL A 69 27.26 -14.53 18.87
N SER A 70 26.85 -15.39 19.81
CA SER A 70 25.45 -15.79 19.93
C SER A 70 24.89 -15.25 21.24
N ALA A 71 23.74 -14.59 21.17
CA ALA A 71 23.04 -14.18 22.37
C ALA A 71 22.60 -15.43 23.17
N PRO A 72 22.61 -15.36 24.51
CA PRO A 72 22.07 -16.44 25.34
C PRO A 72 20.63 -16.75 24.90
N ARG A 73 20.35 -18.04 24.67
CA ARG A 73 18.97 -18.43 24.36
C ARG A 73 18.09 -18.20 25.60
N PRO A 74 16.96 -17.47 25.47
CA PRO A 74 16.03 -17.33 26.58
C PRO A 74 15.44 -18.68 26.97
N ASP A 75 14.96 -18.81 28.21
CA ASP A 75 14.25 -20.01 28.66
C ASP A 75 13.09 -20.30 27.69
N PRO A 76 13.00 -21.52 27.12
CA PRO A 76 11.90 -21.92 26.26
C PRO A 76 10.50 -21.60 26.82
N ARG A 77 10.32 -21.65 28.15
CA ARG A 77 9.05 -21.30 28.78
C ARG A 77 8.74 -19.81 28.68
N GLU A 78 9.70 -18.96 29.03
CA GLU A 78 9.59 -17.51 28.92
C GLU A 78 9.35 -17.08 27.47
N LEU A 79 10.08 -17.70 26.53
CA LEU A 79 9.88 -17.47 25.10
C LEU A 79 8.46 -17.84 24.65
N SER A 80 7.94 -19.00 25.09
CA SER A 80 6.58 -19.43 24.76
C SER A 80 5.53 -18.44 25.29
N LEU A 81 5.71 -17.92 26.50
CA LEU A 81 4.82 -16.92 27.09
C LEU A 81 4.88 -15.60 26.32
N ALA A 82 6.09 -15.12 25.98
CA ALA A 82 6.28 -13.90 25.20
C ALA A 82 5.65 -14.01 23.79
N VAL A 83 5.77 -15.17 23.15
CA VAL A 83 5.13 -15.43 21.86
C VAL A 83 3.60 -15.43 21.99
N ALA A 84 3.06 -16.03 23.05
CA ALA A 84 1.61 -16.04 23.30
C ALA A 84 1.07 -14.62 23.56
N SER A 85 1.75 -13.82 24.38
CA SER A 85 1.36 -12.43 24.63
C SER A 85 1.44 -11.57 23.37
N TYR A 86 2.49 -11.74 22.55
CA TYR A 86 2.63 -11.03 21.29
C TYR A 86 1.47 -11.36 20.33
N LYS A 87 1.12 -12.64 20.18
CA LYS A 87 -0.02 -13.06 19.36
C LYS A 87 -1.34 -12.48 19.87
N HIS A 88 -1.53 -12.45 21.18
CA HIS A 88 -2.72 -11.86 21.77
C HIS A 88 -2.83 -10.36 21.45
N HIS A 89 -1.74 -9.61 21.61
CA HIS A 89 -1.71 -8.18 21.24
C HIS A 89 -1.92 -7.96 19.74
N GLN A 90 -1.37 -8.82 18.89
CA GLN A 90 -1.58 -8.73 17.44
C GLN A 90 -3.06 -8.91 17.09
N GLU A 91 -3.73 -9.90 17.69
CA GLU A 91 -5.14 -10.16 17.47
C GLU A 91 -6.01 -8.99 17.95
N GLN A 92 -5.72 -8.44 19.13
CA GLN A 92 -6.41 -7.25 19.64
C GLN A 92 -6.26 -6.05 18.70
N GLY A 93 -5.03 -5.76 18.28
CA GLY A 93 -4.76 -4.68 17.33
C GLY A 93 -5.45 -4.88 15.99
N PHE A 94 -5.54 -6.14 15.51
CA PHE A 94 -6.29 -6.45 14.29
C PHE A 94 -7.79 -6.20 14.45
N GLN A 95 -8.37 -6.63 15.58
CA GLN A 95 -9.79 -6.39 15.86
C GLN A 95 -10.11 -4.90 15.94
N GLU A 96 -9.30 -4.11 16.65
CA GLU A 96 -9.45 -2.65 16.73
C GLU A 96 -9.35 -1.99 15.36
N GLN A 97 -8.33 -2.33 14.56
CA GLN A 97 -8.17 -1.79 13.22
C GLN A 97 -9.31 -2.20 12.29
N SER A 98 -9.82 -3.42 12.43
CA SER A 98 -10.94 -3.91 11.63
C SER A 98 -12.23 -3.15 11.92
N ALA A 99 -12.51 -2.84 13.19
CA ALA A 99 -13.65 -2.06 13.62
C ALA A 99 -13.57 -0.62 13.07
N LEU A 100 -12.42 0.04 13.26
CA LEU A 100 -12.19 1.39 12.73
C LEU A 100 -12.28 1.44 11.20
N ALA A 101 -11.76 0.43 10.50
CA ALA A 101 -11.88 0.32 9.05
C ALA A 101 -13.33 0.10 8.59
N ALA A 102 -14.14 -0.64 9.36
CA ALA A 102 -15.55 -0.83 9.06
C ALA A 102 -16.34 0.48 9.25
N GLU A 103 -16.09 1.20 10.34
CA GLU A 103 -16.68 2.52 10.60
C GLU A 103 -16.33 3.52 9.49
N ALA A 104 -15.04 3.60 9.11
CA ALA A 104 -14.58 4.47 8.03
C ALA A 104 -15.21 4.13 6.67
N ARG A 105 -15.55 2.86 6.41
CA ARG A 105 -16.28 2.47 5.19
C ARG A 105 -17.73 2.92 5.25
N GLU A 106 -18.38 2.80 6.40
CA GLU A 106 -19.78 3.21 6.56
C GLU A 106 -19.95 4.73 6.48
N THR A 107 -19.07 5.50 7.12
CA THR A 107 -19.08 6.98 6.98
C THR A 107 -18.90 7.39 5.53
N ARG A 108 -17.93 6.80 4.82
CA ARG A 108 -17.73 7.04 3.38
C ARG A 108 -18.97 6.67 2.56
N ARG A 109 -19.65 5.59 2.91
CA ARG A 109 -20.90 5.17 2.24
C ARG A 109 -22.00 6.20 2.44
N GLN A 110 -22.17 6.71 3.66
CA GLN A 110 -23.16 7.75 3.98
C GLN A 110 -22.87 9.06 3.25
N GLU A 111 -21.61 9.50 3.20
CA GLU A 111 -21.22 10.68 2.43
C GLU A 111 -21.54 10.54 0.93
N LEU A 112 -21.28 9.37 0.34
CA LEU A 112 -21.60 9.09 -1.06
C LEU A 112 -23.12 9.12 -1.29
N LEU A 113 -23.91 8.54 -0.39
CA LEU A 113 -25.37 8.60 -0.47
C LEU A 113 -25.89 10.04 -0.39
N GLY A 114 -25.33 10.88 0.48
CA GLY A 114 -25.65 12.31 0.55
C GLY A 114 -25.40 13.02 -0.78
N LYS A 115 -24.21 12.81 -1.37
CA LYS A 115 -23.86 13.39 -2.69
C LYS A 115 -24.77 12.92 -3.81
N ILE A 116 -25.20 11.65 -3.79
CA ILE A 116 -26.15 11.10 -4.76
C ILE A 116 -27.51 11.78 -4.62
N ALA A 117 -28.02 11.95 -3.40
CA ALA A 117 -29.30 12.60 -3.15
C ALA A 117 -29.29 14.08 -3.58
N GLU A 118 -28.22 14.81 -3.27
CA GLU A 118 -28.01 16.19 -3.74
C GLU A 118 -27.98 16.27 -5.27
N GLY A 119 -27.24 15.37 -5.92
CA GLY A 119 -27.18 15.28 -7.39
C GLY A 119 -28.54 14.98 -8.02
N GLN A 120 -29.33 14.09 -7.43
CA GLN A 120 -30.69 13.79 -7.90
C GLN A 120 -31.65 14.97 -7.71
N ALA A 121 -31.56 15.67 -6.57
CA ALA A 121 -32.38 16.86 -6.31
C ALA A 121 -32.04 18.01 -7.28
N ALA A 122 -30.76 18.27 -7.53
CA ALA A 122 -30.31 19.25 -8.51
C ALA A 122 -30.78 18.90 -9.94
N LYS A 123 -30.71 17.62 -10.32
CA LYS A 123 -31.24 17.15 -11.61
C LYS A 123 -32.75 17.37 -11.73
N LYS A 124 -33.51 17.10 -10.67
CA LYS A 124 -34.98 17.31 -10.65
C LYS A 124 -35.34 18.79 -10.75
N GLN A 125 -34.63 19.67 -10.05
CA GLN A 125 -34.85 21.12 -10.14
C GLN A 125 -34.52 21.66 -11.53
N LYS A 126 -33.43 21.19 -12.16
CA LYS A 126 -33.07 21.59 -13.51
C LYS A 126 -34.14 21.18 -14.54
N LEU A 127 -34.65 19.94 -14.45
CA LEU A 127 -35.74 19.46 -15.31
C LEU A 127 -37.05 20.27 -15.14
N GLN A 128 -37.35 20.74 -13.92
CA GLN A 128 -38.51 21.59 -13.67
C GLN A 128 -38.32 23.02 -14.19
N GLN A 129 -37.09 23.56 -14.15
CA GLN A 129 -36.78 24.84 -14.79
C GLN A 129 -36.85 24.75 -16.31
N ASP A 130 -36.35 23.65 -16.88
CA ASP A 130 -36.39 23.38 -18.33
C ASP A 130 -37.85 23.18 -18.82
N SER A 131 -38.74 22.56 -18.02
CA SER A 131 -40.16 22.44 -18.38
C SER A 131 -40.92 23.77 -18.30
N VAL A 132 -40.63 24.60 -17.29
CA VAL A 132 -41.24 25.94 -17.13
C VAL A 132 -40.76 26.93 -18.20
N THR A 133 -39.52 26.78 -18.68
CA THR A 133 -39.03 27.57 -19.82
C THR A 133 -39.60 27.09 -21.16
N SER A 134 -39.87 25.79 -21.32
CA SER A 134 -40.53 25.25 -22.52
C SER A 134 -42.01 25.65 -22.60
N GLU A 135 -42.76 25.63 -21.48
CA GLU A 135 -44.16 26.11 -21.44
C GLU A 135 -44.29 27.62 -21.67
N SER A 136 -43.28 28.40 -21.25
CA SER A 136 -43.22 29.85 -21.53
C SER A 136 -42.89 30.17 -23.00
N GLN A 137 -42.27 29.24 -23.73
CA GLN A 137 -42.02 29.37 -25.18
C GLN A 137 -43.22 28.88 -26.02
N GLU A 138 -43.99 27.90 -25.56
CA GLU A 138 -45.22 27.45 -26.25
C GLU A 138 -46.38 28.46 -26.13
N ALA A 139 -46.46 29.25 -25.05
CA ALA A 139 -47.44 30.33 -24.93
C ALA A 139 -47.15 31.55 -25.84
N SER A 140 -45.95 31.63 -26.43
CA SER A 140 -45.56 32.69 -27.38
C SER A 140 -45.54 32.20 -28.85
N GLY A 141 -45.76 30.91 -29.07
CA GLY A 141 -45.63 30.24 -30.37
C GLY A 141 -46.94 30.05 -31.12
N ASN A 142 -47.85 31.02 -31.11
CA ASN A 142 -49.06 30.99 -31.94
C ASN A 142 -49.04 32.13 -32.97
N GLN A 143 -48.00 32.16 -33.81
CA GLN A 143 -48.01 32.81 -35.12
C GLN A 143 -46.82 32.36 -35.98
N ALA A 144 -47.13 32.09 -37.25
CA ALA A 144 -46.24 31.79 -38.39
C ALA A 144 -45.82 30.32 -38.62
N ALA A 145 -46.65 29.63 -39.41
CA ALA A 145 -46.27 28.51 -40.23
C ALA A 145 -45.29 28.93 -41.35
N GLY A 146 -44.38 28.04 -41.76
CA GLY A 146 -43.57 28.23 -42.97
C GLY A 146 -42.35 27.32 -43.12
N GLU A 147 -42.59 26.10 -43.64
CA GLU A 147 -41.81 25.38 -44.67
C GLU A 147 -40.31 25.01 -44.50
N ASN A 148 -40.06 23.69 -44.71
CA ASN A 148 -38.95 23.01 -45.41
C ASN A 148 -37.48 23.39 -45.07
N GLY A 149 -36.53 22.48 -44.84
CA GLY A 149 -36.51 21.02 -44.99
C GLY A 149 -35.06 20.48 -44.85
N ALA A 150 -34.97 19.15 -44.79
CA ALA A 150 -33.85 18.27 -45.15
C ALA A 150 -32.50 18.26 -44.38
N SER A 151 -32.16 17.03 -43.94
CA SER A 151 -30.81 16.43 -43.81
C SER A 151 -29.84 16.95 -42.73
N ALA A 152 -29.04 16.15 -42.03
CA ALA A 152 -28.83 14.71 -41.95
C ALA A 152 -27.90 14.41 -40.75
N SER A 153 -28.17 13.29 -40.07
CA SER A 153 -27.24 12.28 -39.51
C SER A 153 -26.01 12.64 -38.65
N GLN A 154 -25.93 11.95 -37.49
CA GLN A 154 -24.82 11.14 -36.92
C GLN A 154 -24.71 11.40 -35.39
N ALA A 155 -25.18 10.54 -34.48
CA ALA A 155 -24.83 9.16 -34.14
C ALA A 155 -23.50 9.00 -33.37
N SER A 156 -23.63 8.48 -32.13
CA SER A 156 -22.64 7.72 -31.34
C SER A 156 -21.53 8.54 -30.66
N GLY A 157 -21.07 8.25 -29.44
CA GLY A 157 -21.34 7.10 -28.59
C GLY A 157 -20.75 7.30 -27.19
N GLU A 158 -21.20 6.43 -26.30
CA GLU A 158 -20.69 6.19 -24.95
C GLU A 158 -19.23 5.75 -24.99
N GLN A 159 -18.44 6.09 -23.96
CA GLN A 159 -17.74 5.07 -23.16
C GLN A 159 -17.07 5.64 -21.91
N GLU A 160 -17.38 4.92 -20.84
CA GLU A 160 -16.85 4.96 -19.48
C GLU A 160 -15.57 4.11 -19.44
N GLU A 161 -14.46 4.63 -18.92
CA GLU A 161 -13.25 3.83 -18.68
C GLU A 161 -12.90 3.85 -17.19
N ALA A 162 -13.27 2.76 -16.52
CA ALA A 162 -12.78 2.38 -15.21
C ALA A 162 -11.45 1.64 -15.38
N ALA A 163 -10.33 2.30 -15.05
CA ALA A 163 -9.03 1.64 -14.97
C ALA A 163 -8.83 1.06 -13.55
N SER A 164 -9.05 -0.25 -13.45
CA SER A 164 -8.57 -1.12 -12.39
C SER A 164 -7.18 -1.65 -12.80
N HIS A 165 -6.14 -1.34 -12.04
CA HIS A 165 -4.85 -2.03 -12.15
C HIS A 165 -4.53 -2.72 -10.82
N GLY A 166 -4.38 -4.04 -10.93
CA GLY A 166 -3.90 -4.94 -9.88
C GLY A 166 -2.38 -5.05 -9.83
#